data_AF-A0A9Q9B908-F1
#
_entry.id   AF-A0A9Q9B908-F1
#
_cell.length_a   1.000
_cell.length_b   1.000
_cell.length_c   1.000
_cell.angle_alpha   90.00
_cell.angle_beta   90.00
_cell.angle_gamma   90.00
#
_symmetry.space_group_name_H-M   'P 1'
#
loop_
_entity.id
_entity.type
_entity.pdbx_description
1 polymer ?
#
loop_
_entity_poly.entity_id
_entity_poly.type
_entity_poly.pdbx_seq_one_letter_code
_entity_poly.pdbx_strand_id
1 'polypeptide(L)'
;MAKKASETKKTGTAKKVKTPVKDPVKKSAKTNAKKTAKSPAKKTISTYKQSAAEKKLVTELMELTKQMDAEGLLFLIEQARVHLYNMQVEALEEDLQAIEEKRAKTVSVKKAQPKKDFRIERASDGSVYHIISGGKWKLINADELFSILKIVNAKLDDNEIRINLIHWFFKERGDFVSDLGLADTHDPRWPELIKLLKTNFKIKI
;
A
#
# COMPACT_ATOMS: atom_id res chain seq x y z
N MET A 1 60.42 35.86 10.61
CA MET A 1 60.60 36.40 11.97
C MET A 1 59.82 35.52 12.96
N ALA A 2 59.59 35.97 14.21
CA ALA A 2 58.99 35.29 15.38
C ALA A 2 57.92 34.19 15.09
N LYS A 3 57.81 33.07 15.85
CA LYS A 3 57.67 32.90 17.33
C LYS A 3 56.42 33.66 17.87
N LYS A 4 55.65 33.19 18.86
CA LYS A 4 55.82 32.09 19.85
C LYS A 4 54.46 31.72 20.49
N ALA A 5 54.47 30.67 21.32
CA ALA A 5 53.60 30.44 22.50
C ALA A 5 52.12 30.09 22.22
N SER A 6 51.45 29.13 22.91
CA SER A 6 51.47 28.69 24.32
C SER A 6 50.85 29.73 25.29
N GLU A 7 50.31 29.41 26.48
CA GLU A 7 50.38 28.24 27.35
C GLU A 7 49.11 28.27 28.29
N THR A 8 48.51 27.25 28.94
CA THR A 8 48.91 25.86 29.34
C THR A 8 47.70 24.98 29.81
N LYS A 9 47.94 23.67 30.09
CA LYS A 9 47.60 22.83 31.30
C LYS A 9 46.52 23.33 32.32
N LYS A 10 45.82 22.48 33.11
CA LYS A 10 46.23 21.18 33.73
C LYS A 10 45.06 20.39 34.40
N THR A 11 45.36 19.13 34.77
CA THR A 11 44.78 18.27 35.85
C THR A 11 43.28 17.88 35.83
N GLY A 12 42.88 16.61 36.03
CA GLY A 12 43.61 15.33 35.96
C GLY A 12 43.31 14.32 37.09
N THR A 13 43.36 13.01 36.75
CA THR A 13 43.50 11.81 37.63
C THR A 13 42.46 11.52 38.73
N ALA A 14 42.19 10.27 39.16
CA ALA A 14 42.30 8.91 38.58
C ALA A 14 41.72 7.87 39.59
N LYS A 15 41.50 6.60 39.16
CA LYS A 15 41.42 5.37 40.00
C LYS A 15 40.18 5.25 40.95
N LYS A 16 39.71 4.06 41.37
CA LYS A 16 40.01 2.64 41.01
C LYS A 16 38.90 1.66 41.46
N VAL A 17 38.56 0.73 40.55
CA VAL A 17 37.98 -0.63 40.69
C VAL A 17 37.88 -1.25 42.12
N LYS A 18 36.70 -1.84 42.44
CA LYS A 18 36.59 -3.20 43.06
C LYS A 18 35.16 -3.76 43.12
N THR A 19 34.98 -5.00 42.65
CA THR A 19 33.95 -5.96 43.10
C THR A 19 34.56 -6.92 44.15
N PRO A 20 33.71 -7.58 44.96
CA PRO A 20 33.78 -9.04 45.09
C PRO A 20 32.39 -9.72 45.04
N VAL A 21 32.32 -11.02 45.36
CA VAL A 21 31.26 -11.96 44.93
C VAL A 21 30.99 -13.06 45.97
N LYS A 22 29.77 -13.66 45.93
CA LYS A 22 29.27 -14.97 46.47
C LYS A 22 28.51 -15.04 47.82
N ASP A 23 27.59 -16.01 47.81
CA ASP A 23 26.51 -16.38 48.75
C ASP A 23 26.99 -17.26 49.94
N PRO A 24 26.09 -17.66 50.89
CA PRO A 24 25.47 -19.00 50.74
C PRO A 24 24.05 -19.28 51.36
N VAL A 25 23.17 -19.94 50.56
CA VAL A 25 22.49 -21.24 50.87
C VAL A 25 21.13 -21.36 51.67
N LYS A 26 20.12 -21.91 50.95
CA LYS A 26 18.98 -22.83 51.31
C LYS A 26 17.68 -22.39 52.06
N LYS A 27 16.55 -22.78 51.43
CA LYS A 27 15.22 -23.26 51.94
C LYS A 27 14.42 -22.30 52.86
N SER A 28 13.09 -22.18 52.78
CA SER A 28 11.99 -22.96 52.15
C SER A 28 10.88 -22.00 51.64
N ALA A 29 9.61 -22.32 51.28
CA ALA A 29 8.82 -23.57 51.25
C ALA A 29 7.84 -23.60 50.03
N LYS A 30 6.54 -23.30 50.22
CA LYS A 30 5.47 -23.19 49.21
C LYS A 30 4.35 -22.25 49.71
N THR A 31 3.76 -21.46 48.81
CA THR A 31 2.31 -21.15 48.83
C THR A 31 1.82 -20.90 47.40
N ASN A 32 0.56 -21.24 47.12
CA ASN A 32 -0.04 -21.20 45.77
C ASN A 32 -1.05 -20.05 45.68
N ALA A 33 -0.87 -19.12 44.74
CA ALA A 33 -1.77 -17.97 44.53
C ALA A 33 -2.02 -17.70 43.04
N LYS A 34 -2.84 -18.56 42.41
CA LYS A 34 -3.31 -18.44 41.02
C LYS A 34 -4.09 -17.14 40.78
N LYS A 35 -3.45 -16.11 40.22
CA LYS A 35 -4.12 -14.98 39.55
C LYS A 35 -3.62 -14.81 38.11
N THR A 36 -4.52 -15.04 37.17
CA THR A 36 -4.26 -14.98 35.72
C THR A 36 -4.23 -13.53 35.22
N ALA A 37 -3.07 -12.89 35.25
CA ALA A 37 -2.84 -11.66 34.50
C ALA A 37 -2.78 -12.01 32.99
N LYS A 38 -3.81 -11.66 32.22
CA LYS A 38 -3.75 -11.68 30.75
C LYS A 38 -2.79 -10.58 30.30
N SER A 39 -1.51 -10.92 30.11
CA SER A 39 -0.61 -10.08 29.32
C SER A 39 -1.20 -9.91 27.91
N PRO A 40 -1.07 -8.73 27.27
CA PRO A 40 -1.54 -8.55 25.90
C PRO A 40 -0.83 -9.55 24.99
N ALA A 41 -1.59 -10.24 24.13
CA ALA A 41 -1.04 -11.21 23.21
C ALA A 41 -0.12 -10.51 22.20
N LYS A 42 1.18 -10.52 22.47
CA LYS A 42 2.23 -10.05 21.56
C LYS A 42 2.12 -10.89 20.29
N LYS A 43 1.48 -10.35 19.24
CA LYS A 43 1.29 -11.03 17.95
C LYS A 43 2.66 -11.55 17.49
N THR A 44 2.84 -12.87 17.55
CA THR A 44 4.02 -13.53 17.01
C THR A 44 3.97 -13.37 15.50
N ILE A 45 4.84 -12.52 14.97
CA ILE A 45 5.09 -12.43 13.53
C ILE A 45 5.35 -13.84 13.05
N SER A 46 4.59 -14.31 12.06
CA SER A 46 4.74 -15.68 11.55
C SER A 46 6.09 -15.78 10.84
N THR A 47 7.10 -16.31 11.53
CA THR A 47 8.41 -16.57 10.93
C THR A 47 8.25 -17.59 9.82
N TYR A 48 8.44 -17.14 8.58
CA TYR A 48 8.39 -17.97 7.38
C TYR A 48 9.26 -19.22 7.56
N LYS A 49 8.62 -20.39 7.59
CA LYS A 49 9.27 -21.66 7.92
C LYS A 49 9.80 -22.31 6.65
N GLN A 50 11.05 -21.99 6.31
CA GLN A 50 11.70 -22.48 5.10
C GLN A 50 11.58 -24.00 4.90
N SER A 51 11.26 -24.42 3.68
CA SER A 51 11.21 -25.82 3.27
C SER A 51 12.61 -26.47 3.22
N ALA A 52 12.64 -27.78 3.01
CA ALA A 52 13.88 -28.52 2.83
C ALA A 52 14.60 -28.19 1.50
N ALA A 53 13.90 -27.62 0.51
CA ALA A 53 14.49 -27.17 -0.75
C ALA A 53 15.09 -25.77 -0.60
N GLU A 54 14.34 -24.81 -0.06
CA GLU A 54 14.82 -23.44 0.21
C GLU A 54 16.09 -23.44 1.07
N LYS A 55 16.15 -24.31 2.09
CA LYS A 55 17.35 -24.42 2.95
C LYS A 55 18.61 -24.85 2.20
N LYS A 56 18.48 -25.67 1.14
CA LYS A 56 19.63 -26.01 0.27
C LYS A 56 20.07 -24.79 -0.53
N LEU A 57 19.12 -24.12 -1.20
CA LEU A 57 19.38 -22.91 -2.00
C LEU A 57 19.98 -21.78 -1.15
N VAL A 58 19.52 -21.61 0.10
CA VAL A 58 20.11 -20.65 1.06
C VAL A 58 21.53 -21.05 1.46
N THR A 59 21.82 -22.34 1.64
CA THR A 59 23.17 -22.83 1.96
C THR A 59 24.12 -22.62 0.79
N GLU A 60 23.67 -22.92 -0.43
CA GLU A 60 24.40 -22.72 -1.69
C GLU A 60 24.69 -21.23 -1.95
N LEU A 61 23.70 -20.36 -1.76
CA LEU A 61 23.88 -18.90 -1.82
C LEU A 61 24.85 -18.41 -0.74
N MET A 62 24.80 -18.99 0.48
CA MET A 62 25.79 -18.75 1.55
C MET A 62 27.18 -19.34 1.26
N GLU A 63 27.38 -20.11 0.20
CA GLU A 63 28.69 -20.57 -0.26
C GLU A 63 29.20 -19.69 -1.40
N LEU A 64 28.37 -19.39 -2.39
CA LEU A 64 28.68 -18.44 -3.47
C LEU A 64 29.07 -17.06 -2.95
N THR A 65 28.30 -16.52 -1.99
CA THR A 65 28.56 -15.19 -1.39
C THR A 65 29.89 -15.07 -0.63
N LYS A 66 30.57 -16.18 -0.30
CA LYS A 66 31.93 -16.16 0.28
C LYS A 66 33.02 -15.85 -0.75
N GLN A 67 32.72 -16.01 -2.04
CA GLN A 67 33.62 -15.76 -3.16
C GLN A 67 33.33 -14.43 -3.88
N MET A 68 32.31 -13.70 -3.42
CA MET A 68 31.88 -12.42 -3.99
C MET A 68 32.51 -11.24 -3.26
N ASP A 69 32.69 -10.16 -3.98
CA ASP A 69 33.18 -8.88 -3.48
C ASP A 69 32.03 -7.99 -2.97
N ALA A 70 32.36 -6.79 -2.48
CA ALA A 70 31.37 -5.87 -1.94
C ALA A 70 30.36 -5.39 -2.99
N GLU A 71 30.76 -5.24 -4.26
CA GLU A 71 29.88 -4.77 -5.33
C GLU A 71 28.91 -5.87 -5.78
N GLY A 72 29.39 -7.09 -6.00
CA GLY A 72 28.54 -8.25 -6.30
C GLY A 72 27.54 -8.58 -5.18
N LEU A 73 27.95 -8.46 -3.92
CA LEU A 73 27.04 -8.62 -2.77
C LEU A 73 25.98 -7.52 -2.71
N LEU A 74 26.32 -6.28 -3.02
CA LEU A 74 25.38 -5.16 -3.06
C LEU A 74 24.35 -5.34 -4.20
N PHE A 75 24.80 -5.79 -5.38
CA PHE A 75 23.91 -6.13 -6.49
C PHE A 75 22.89 -7.22 -6.13
N LEU A 76 23.31 -8.31 -5.48
CA LEU A 76 22.38 -9.35 -5.01
C LEU A 76 21.35 -8.82 -4.00
N ILE A 77 21.77 -7.91 -3.10
CA ILE A 77 20.86 -7.27 -2.13
C ILE A 77 19.84 -6.37 -2.84
N GLU A 78 20.23 -5.69 -3.91
CA GLU A 78 19.31 -4.87 -4.72
C GLU A 78 18.30 -5.75 -5.48
N GLN A 79 18.76 -6.78 -6.20
CA GLN A 79 17.86 -7.71 -6.91
C GLN A 79 16.87 -8.40 -5.96
N ALA A 80 17.33 -8.81 -4.77
CA ALA A 80 16.46 -9.39 -3.75
C ALA A 80 15.38 -8.40 -3.23
N ARG A 81 15.71 -7.10 -3.12
CA ARG A 81 14.73 -6.06 -2.75
C ARG A 81 13.70 -5.82 -3.85
N VAL A 82 14.12 -5.75 -5.11
CA VAL A 82 13.22 -5.61 -6.26
C VAL A 82 12.24 -6.79 -6.32
N HIS A 83 12.75 -8.02 -6.20
CA HIS A 83 11.88 -9.20 -6.21
C HIS A 83 10.90 -9.22 -5.03
N LEU A 84 11.34 -8.91 -3.81
CA LEU A 84 10.46 -8.81 -2.63
C LEU A 84 9.40 -7.71 -2.76
N TYR A 85 9.70 -6.61 -3.44
CA TYR A 85 8.72 -5.57 -3.76
C TYR A 85 7.70 -6.06 -4.78
N ASN A 86 8.14 -6.68 -5.87
CA ASN A 86 7.24 -7.23 -6.90
C ASN A 86 6.29 -8.28 -6.30
N MET A 87 6.79 -9.21 -5.47
CA MET A 87 5.93 -10.17 -4.75
C MET A 87 4.89 -9.51 -3.84
N GLN A 88 5.19 -8.33 -3.26
CA GLN A 88 4.24 -7.58 -2.45
C GLN A 88 3.19 -6.86 -3.30
N VAL A 89 3.57 -6.35 -4.48
CA VAL A 89 2.64 -5.77 -5.45
C VAL A 89 1.71 -6.86 -6.00
N GLU A 90 2.27 -7.98 -6.49
CA GLU A 90 1.53 -9.14 -6.99
C GLU A 90 0.52 -9.66 -5.96
N ALA A 91 0.92 -9.80 -4.68
CA ALA A 91 0.02 -10.24 -3.61
C ALA A 91 -1.10 -9.24 -3.30
N LEU A 92 -0.83 -7.93 -3.38
CA LEU A 92 -1.85 -6.89 -3.22
C LEU A 92 -2.81 -6.84 -4.42
N GLU A 93 -2.31 -7.08 -5.63
CA GLU A 93 -3.12 -7.20 -6.84
C GLU A 93 -4.00 -8.46 -6.81
N GLU A 94 -3.48 -9.60 -6.36
CA GLU A 94 -4.28 -10.82 -6.15
C GLU A 94 -5.37 -10.61 -5.07
N ASP A 95 -5.06 -9.99 -3.93
CA ASP A 95 -6.05 -9.69 -2.90
C ASP A 95 -7.14 -8.73 -3.43
N LEU A 96 -6.76 -7.71 -4.22
CA LEU A 96 -7.70 -6.79 -4.88
C LEU A 96 -8.60 -7.51 -5.89
N GLN A 97 -8.03 -8.35 -6.77
CA GLN A 97 -8.77 -9.17 -7.73
C GLN A 97 -9.70 -10.17 -7.02
N ALA A 98 -9.23 -10.79 -5.94
CA ALA A 98 -10.04 -11.71 -5.14
C ALA A 98 -11.18 -11.00 -4.39
N ILE A 99 -10.99 -9.74 -3.98
CA ILE A 99 -12.06 -8.88 -3.44
C ILE A 99 -13.05 -8.49 -4.54
N GLU A 100 -12.57 -8.15 -5.73
CA GLU A 100 -13.40 -7.84 -6.90
C GLU A 100 -14.26 -9.05 -7.33
N GLU A 101 -13.66 -10.24 -7.49
CA GLU A 101 -14.39 -11.48 -7.75
C GLU A 101 -15.47 -11.73 -6.69
N LYS A 102 -15.13 -11.61 -5.41
CA LYS A 102 -16.08 -11.82 -4.30
C LYS A 102 -17.22 -10.80 -4.36
N ARG A 103 -16.95 -9.54 -4.74
CA ARG A 103 -17.98 -8.52 -4.99
C ARG A 103 -18.86 -8.89 -6.19
N ALA A 104 -18.30 -9.28 -7.34
CA ALA A 104 -19.05 -9.71 -8.51
C ALA A 104 -19.94 -10.95 -8.23
N LYS A 105 -19.40 -11.93 -7.49
CA LYS A 105 -20.11 -13.13 -7.01
C LYS A 105 -21.19 -12.81 -5.97
N THR A 106 -21.06 -11.70 -5.22
CA THR A 106 -22.10 -11.22 -4.28
C THR A 106 -23.20 -10.42 -4.99
N VAL A 107 -22.84 -9.56 -5.95
CA VAL A 107 -23.78 -8.77 -6.76
C VAL A 107 -24.71 -9.67 -7.57
N SER A 108 -24.19 -10.77 -8.12
CA SER A 108 -24.98 -11.73 -8.91
C SER A 108 -26.05 -12.49 -8.12
N VAL A 109 -26.01 -12.51 -6.79
CA VAL A 109 -27.09 -13.05 -5.93
C VAL A 109 -28.26 -12.06 -5.79
N LYS A 110 -28.02 -10.75 -5.84
CA LYS A 110 -29.07 -9.72 -5.93
C LYS A 110 -29.33 -9.36 -7.39
N LYS A 111 -29.89 -10.31 -8.13
CA LYS A 111 -30.21 -10.23 -9.57
C LYS A 111 -31.39 -9.29 -9.90
N ALA A 112 -31.29 -8.03 -9.48
CA ALA A 112 -31.83 -6.94 -10.30
C ALA A 112 -31.11 -6.96 -11.65
N GLN A 113 -31.79 -6.59 -12.74
CA GLN A 113 -31.15 -6.56 -14.06
C GLN A 113 -29.94 -5.62 -14.07
N PRO A 114 -28.86 -5.95 -14.81
CA PRO A 114 -27.72 -5.06 -14.99
C PRO A 114 -28.14 -3.88 -15.87
N LYS A 115 -28.72 -2.87 -15.21
CA LYS A 115 -28.80 -1.50 -15.71
C LYS A 115 -27.41 -1.07 -16.18
N LYS A 116 -27.33 -0.61 -17.42
CA LYS A 116 -26.08 -0.08 -18.00
C LYS A 116 -25.78 1.35 -17.49
N ASP A 117 -26.79 1.96 -16.87
CA ASP A 117 -26.74 3.16 -16.05
C ASP A 117 -25.49 3.14 -15.15
N PHE A 118 -24.71 4.22 -15.17
CA PHE A 118 -23.63 4.40 -14.21
C PHE A 118 -24.16 4.52 -12.78
N ARG A 119 -23.28 4.26 -11.81
CA ARG A 119 -23.47 4.59 -10.40
C ARG A 119 -22.15 5.02 -9.77
N ILE A 120 -22.18 5.98 -8.87
CA ILE A 120 -20.98 6.40 -8.13
C ILE A 120 -21.18 6.09 -6.64
N GLU A 121 -20.23 5.40 -6.05
CA GLU A 121 -20.15 5.17 -4.60
C GLU A 121 -18.91 5.88 -4.03
N ARG A 122 -19.02 6.44 -2.83
CA ARG A 122 -17.93 7.13 -2.13
C ARG A 122 -17.44 6.26 -0.97
N ALA A 123 -16.13 6.15 -0.80
CA ALA A 123 -15.53 5.49 0.35
C ALA A 123 -15.90 6.20 1.67
N SER A 124 -15.85 5.50 2.80
CA SER A 124 -16.24 6.02 4.12
C SER A 124 -15.32 7.14 4.63
N ASP A 125 -14.07 7.16 4.21
CA ASP A 125 -13.10 8.25 4.42
C ASP A 125 -13.33 9.47 3.50
N GLY A 126 -14.11 9.30 2.41
CA GLY A 126 -14.41 10.34 1.45
C GLY A 126 -13.29 10.71 0.47
N SER A 127 -12.12 10.08 0.54
CA SER A 127 -10.95 10.35 -0.33
C SER A 127 -11.05 9.66 -1.70
N VAL A 128 -11.71 8.49 -1.73
CA VAL A 128 -11.83 7.62 -2.91
C VAL A 128 -13.28 7.49 -3.38
N TYR A 129 -13.45 7.45 -4.69
CA TYR A 129 -14.72 7.30 -5.39
C TYR A 129 -14.66 6.10 -6.34
N HIS A 130 -15.76 5.37 -6.44
CA HIS A 130 -15.89 4.19 -7.30
C HIS A 130 -16.95 4.53 -8.37
N ILE A 131 -16.54 4.64 -9.63
CA ILE A 131 -17.48 4.72 -10.77
C ILE A 131 -17.79 3.28 -11.20
N ILE A 132 -19.06 2.90 -11.13
CA ILE A 132 -19.56 1.54 -11.40
C ILE A 132 -20.40 1.58 -12.68
N SER A 133 -20.20 0.63 -13.58
CA SER A 133 -20.99 0.46 -14.82
C SER A 133 -21.02 -1.00 -15.24
N GLY A 134 -22.21 -1.54 -15.56
CA GLY A 134 -22.36 -2.90 -16.10
C GLY A 134 -21.87 -4.04 -15.18
N GLY A 135 -21.62 -3.79 -13.90
CA GLY A 135 -21.02 -4.74 -12.96
C GLY A 135 -19.48 -4.64 -12.82
N LYS A 136 -18.82 -3.86 -13.68
CA LYS A 136 -17.42 -3.43 -13.51
C LYS A 136 -17.35 -2.10 -12.72
N TRP A 137 -16.18 -1.75 -12.21
CA TRP A 137 -15.95 -0.49 -11.49
C TRP A 137 -14.54 0.04 -11.70
N LYS A 138 -14.36 1.35 -11.53
CA LYS A 138 -13.06 2.04 -11.63
C LYS A 138 -12.87 3.01 -10.47
N LEU A 139 -11.71 2.93 -9.83
CA LEU A 139 -11.31 3.77 -8.70
C LEU A 139 -10.81 5.13 -9.19
N ILE A 140 -11.34 6.21 -8.60
CA ILE A 140 -11.01 7.60 -8.89
C ILE A 140 -10.77 8.34 -7.56
N ASN A 141 -9.65 9.07 -7.48
CA ASN A 141 -9.24 9.89 -6.33
C ASN A 141 -9.92 11.26 -6.32
N ALA A 142 -9.83 11.98 -5.20
CA ALA A 142 -10.45 13.31 -5.05
C ALA A 142 -10.01 14.34 -6.12
N ASP A 143 -8.72 14.41 -6.46
CA ASP A 143 -8.18 15.38 -7.42
C ASP A 143 -8.55 15.05 -8.87
N GLU A 144 -8.61 13.76 -9.19
CA GLU A 144 -9.11 13.25 -10.47
C GLU A 144 -10.59 13.58 -10.64
N LEU A 145 -11.40 13.32 -9.60
CA LEU A 145 -12.82 13.66 -9.60
C LEU A 145 -13.02 15.18 -9.70
N PHE A 146 -12.22 15.99 -9.02
CA PHE A 146 -12.30 17.45 -9.14
C PHE A 146 -11.97 17.92 -10.57
N SER A 147 -11.00 17.29 -11.22
CA SER A 147 -10.65 17.56 -12.63
C SER A 147 -11.80 17.20 -13.58
N ILE A 148 -12.40 16.01 -13.41
CA ILE A 148 -13.62 15.58 -14.11
C ILE A 148 -14.76 16.59 -13.89
N LEU A 149 -15.02 17.01 -12.65
CA LEU A 149 -16.12 17.91 -12.31
C LEU A 149 -15.89 19.34 -12.78
N LYS A 150 -14.64 19.79 -12.93
CA LYS A 150 -14.28 21.06 -13.57
C LYS A 150 -14.64 21.08 -15.06
N ILE A 151 -14.47 19.96 -15.76
CA ILE A 151 -14.88 19.79 -17.16
C ILE A 151 -16.41 19.71 -17.24
N VAL A 152 -17.02 18.87 -16.41
CA VAL A 152 -18.47 18.59 -16.44
C VAL A 152 -19.34 19.78 -16.04
N ASN A 153 -18.84 20.69 -15.18
CA ASN A 153 -19.54 21.93 -14.81
C ASN A 153 -19.07 23.16 -15.62
N ALA A 154 -18.32 22.98 -16.71
CA ALA A 154 -17.97 24.08 -17.61
C ALA A 154 -19.21 24.63 -18.32
N LYS A 155 -19.19 25.93 -18.66
CA LYS A 155 -20.29 26.62 -19.38
C LYS A 155 -20.19 26.41 -20.90
N LEU A 156 -20.00 25.16 -21.32
CA LEU A 156 -19.86 24.71 -22.71
C LEU A 156 -21.06 23.84 -23.11
N ASP A 157 -21.16 23.47 -24.39
CA ASP A 157 -22.19 22.52 -24.84
C ASP A 157 -21.93 21.10 -24.30
N ASP A 158 -22.98 20.28 -24.14
CA ASP A 158 -22.85 18.90 -23.66
C ASP A 158 -22.00 18.02 -24.60
N ASN A 159 -21.92 18.34 -25.91
CA ASN A 159 -21.01 17.66 -26.84
C ASN A 159 -19.54 18.04 -26.60
N GLU A 160 -19.25 19.31 -26.36
CA GLU A 160 -17.90 19.78 -26.04
C GLU A 160 -17.43 19.26 -24.68
N ILE A 161 -18.33 19.27 -23.68
CA ILE A 161 -18.09 18.66 -22.36
C ILE A 161 -17.76 17.18 -22.52
N ARG A 162 -18.50 16.44 -23.37
CA ARG A 162 -18.20 15.04 -23.70
C ARG A 162 -16.81 14.87 -24.31
N ILE A 163 -16.47 15.63 -25.35
CA ILE A 163 -15.18 15.53 -26.03
C ILE A 163 -14.02 15.83 -25.05
N ASN A 164 -14.15 16.90 -24.26
CA ASN A 164 -13.15 17.28 -23.26
C ASN A 164 -13.02 16.26 -22.13
N LEU A 165 -14.12 15.65 -21.69
CA LEU A 165 -14.11 14.59 -20.67
C LEU A 165 -13.42 13.32 -21.20
N ILE A 166 -13.69 12.94 -22.46
CA ILE A 166 -13.05 11.78 -23.10
C ILE A 166 -11.55 12.03 -23.30
N HIS A 167 -11.15 13.22 -23.78
CA HIS A 167 -9.73 13.59 -23.88
C HIS A 167 -9.02 13.56 -22.51
N TRP A 168 -9.69 14.01 -21.44
CA TRP A 168 -9.15 13.91 -20.08
C TRP A 168 -8.96 12.45 -19.65
N PHE A 169 -9.96 11.58 -19.88
CA PHE A 169 -9.82 10.15 -19.60
C PHE A 169 -8.69 9.52 -20.42
N PHE A 170 -8.61 9.70 -21.74
CA PHE A 170 -7.51 9.15 -22.54
C PHE A 170 -6.12 9.67 -22.13
N LYS A 171 -6.02 10.88 -21.57
CA LYS A 171 -4.76 11.46 -21.12
C LYS A 171 -4.32 10.98 -19.73
N GLU A 172 -5.21 10.98 -18.74
CA GLU A 172 -4.85 10.66 -17.35
C GLU A 172 -5.13 9.18 -16.98
N ARG A 173 -6.15 8.57 -17.59
CA ARG A 173 -6.76 7.28 -17.21
C ARG A 173 -7.29 6.52 -18.45
N GLY A 174 -6.42 6.23 -19.42
CA GLY A 174 -6.80 5.56 -20.67
C GLY A 174 -7.38 4.15 -20.47
N ASP A 175 -7.13 3.55 -19.31
CA ASP A 175 -7.70 2.30 -18.81
C ASP A 175 -9.22 2.40 -18.49
N PHE A 176 -9.78 3.60 -18.32
CA PHE A 176 -11.18 3.79 -17.95
C PHE A 176 -12.17 3.20 -18.97
N VAL A 177 -11.83 3.24 -20.27
CA VAL A 177 -12.72 2.79 -21.37
C VAL A 177 -12.84 1.26 -21.39
N SER A 178 -11.71 0.55 -21.33
CA SER A 178 -11.66 -0.92 -21.24
C SER A 178 -12.32 -1.43 -19.96
N ASP A 179 -12.01 -0.77 -18.85
CA ASP A 179 -12.33 -1.26 -17.52
C ASP A 179 -13.79 -1.03 -17.13
N LEU A 180 -14.50 -0.12 -17.80
CA LEU A 180 -15.95 0.00 -17.68
C LEU A 180 -16.73 -0.63 -18.86
N GLY A 181 -16.04 -1.22 -19.84
CA GLY A 181 -16.71 -1.86 -20.99
C GLY A 181 -17.51 -0.86 -21.82
N LEU A 182 -16.93 0.32 -22.05
CA LEU A 182 -17.41 1.30 -23.02
C LEU A 182 -16.90 0.91 -24.41
N ALA A 183 -17.74 1.08 -25.43
CA ALA A 183 -17.39 0.62 -26.77
C ALA A 183 -16.35 1.53 -27.44
N ASP A 184 -16.51 2.85 -27.33
CA ASP A 184 -15.64 3.88 -27.91
C ASP A 184 -15.98 5.27 -27.32
N THR A 185 -15.21 6.27 -27.71
CA THR A 185 -15.50 7.72 -27.75
C THR A 185 -16.97 8.07 -28.04
N HIS A 186 -17.62 7.32 -28.94
CA HIS A 186 -19.01 7.58 -29.35
C HIS A 186 -20.08 6.78 -28.57
N ASP A 187 -19.73 6.04 -27.50
CA ASP A 187 -20.71 5.26 -26.72
C ASP A 187 -21.81 6.17 -26.12
N PRO A 188 -23.12 5.86 -26.31
CA PRO A 188 -24.22 6.67 -25.79
C PRO A 188 -24.26 6.80 -24.26
N ARG A 189 -23.48 5.99 -23.54
CA ARG A 189 -23.28 6.11 -22.08
C ARG A 189 -22.53 7.38 -21.67
N TRP A 190 -21.72 8.01 -22.53
CA TRP A 190 -20.96 9.22 -22.15
C TRP A 190 -21.87 10.39 -21.65
N PRO A 191 -22.96 10.78 -22.36
CA PRO A 191 -23.98 11.69 -21.82
C PRO A 191 -24.60 11.27 -20.48
N GLU A 192 -24.80 9.98 -20.24
CA GLU A 192 -25.35 9.47 -18.97
C GLU A 192 -24.38 9.70 -17.80
N LEU A 193 -23.08 9.46 -18.02
CA LEU A 193 -22.02 9.76 -17.05
C LEU A 193 -21.97 11.25 -16.71
N ILE A 194 -21.99 12.13 -17.71
CA ILE A 194 -21.99 13.59 -17.55
C ILE A 194 -23.20 14.03 -16.73
N LYS A 195 -24.40 13.56 -17.08
CA LYS A 195 -25.65 13.84 -16.36
C LYS A 195 -25.60 13.34 -14.92
N LEU A 196 -25.04 12.15 -14.68
CA LEU A 196 -24.92 11.57 -13.35
C LEU A 196 -23.92 12.38 -12.48
N LEU A 197 -22.79 12.80 -13.04
CA LEU A 197 -21.80 13.65 -12.37
C LEU A 197 -22.39 15.01 -12.01
N LYS A 198 -23.06 15.70 -12.96
CA LYS A 198 -23.84 16.95 -12.70
C LYS A 198 -24.89 16.79 -11.60
N THR A 199 -25.44 15.57 -11.42
CA THR A 199 -26.51 15.29 -10.45
C THR A 199 -26.00 14.93 -9.05
N ASN A 200 -24.98 14.07 -8.95
CA ASN A 200 -24.41 13.62 -7.67
C ASN A 200 -23.52 14.70 -7.04
N PHE A 201 -22.75 15.40 -7.86
CA PHE A 201 -21.79 16.41 -7.43
C PHE A 201 -22.25 17.80 -7.85
N LYS A 202 -23.37 18.23 -7.26
CA LYS A 202 -23.78 19.64 -7.26
C LYS A 202 -22.83 20.46 -6.41
N ILE A 203 -21.65 20.74 -6.96
CA ILE A 203 -20.73 21.75 -6.43
C ILE A 203 -21.51 23.07 -6.42
N LYS A 204 -21.72 23.66 -5.24
CA LYS A 204 -22.03 25.08 -5.14
C LYS A 204 -20.71 25.83 -5.39
N ILE A 205 -20.58 26.32 -6.61
CA ILE A 205 -19.58 27.32 -7.03
C ILE A 205 -20.10 28.69 -6.55
#